data_AF-A0A139CQB8-F1
#
_entry.id   AF-A0A139CQB8-F1
#
_cell.length_a   1.000
_cell.length_b   1.000
_cell.length_c   1.000
_cell.angle_alpha   90.00
_cell.angle_beta   90.00
_cell.angle_gamma   90.00
#
_symmetry.space_group_name_H-M   'P 1'
#
loop_
_entity.id
_entity.type
_entity.pdbx_description
1 polymer ?
#
loop_
_entity_poly.entity_id
_entity_poly.type
_entity_poly.pdbx_seq_one_letter_code
_entity_poly.pdbx_strand_id
1 'polypeptide(L)'
;MIDMVNAEGDIVIDDSTDSEIIYSPVCIHCKHLRKSQLNPNGTHHNTCDAFPEGIPDEIWRGDNDHRASYPGDHGIRFEKKE
;
A
#
# COMPACT_ATOMS: atom_id res chain seq x y z
N MET A 1 -6.00 7.75 -17.54
CA MET A 1 -6.08 8.53 -18.80
C MET A 1 -7.52 8.61 -19.22
N ILE A 2 -8.19 9.71 -18.86
CA ILE A 2 -9.24 10.46 -19.57
C ILE A 2 -9.43 11.67 -18.65
N ASP A 3 -8.78 12.78 -19.00
CA ASP A 3 -8.90 14.05 -18.29
C ASP A 3 -10.23 14.70 -18.68
N MET A 4 -11.18 14.79 -17.75
CA MET A 4 -12.37 15.62 -17.92
C MET A 4 -12.01 17.05 -17.56
N VAL A 5 -11.60 17.82 -18.58
CA VAL A 5 -11.28 19.25 -18.47
C VAL A 5 -12.59 20.04 -18.35
N ASN A 6 -12.77 20.79 -17.27
CA ASN A 6 -13.88 21.75 -17.15
C ASN A 6 -13.64 22.98 -18.02
N ALA A 7 -14.71 23.71 -18.34
CA ALA A 7 -14.72 24.81 -19.30
C ALA A 7 -13.78 25.98 -18.94
N GLU A 8 -13.39 26.12 -17.67
CA GLU A 8 -12.42 27.12 -17.19
C GLU A 8 -10.93 26.68 -17.22
N GLY A 9 -10.62 25.45 -17.63
CA GLY A 9 -9.22 24.99 -17.75
C GLY A 9 -8.53 24.68 -16.41
N ASP A 10 -9.28 24.67 -15.31
CA ASP A 10 -8.80 24.21 -14.02
C ASP A 10 -8.76 22.67 -13.96
N ILE A 11 -7.65 22.14 -13.44
CA ILE A 11 -7.51 20.72 -13.13
C ILE A 11 -8.42 20.43 -11.94
N VAL A 12 -9.59 19.85 -12.22
CA VAL A 12 -10.48 19.35 -11.17
C VAL A 12 -9.88 18.04 -10.66
N ILE A 13 -9.14 18.11 -9.56
CA ILE A 13 -8.75 16.92 -8.82
C ILE A 13 -10.04 16.43 -8.14
N ASP A 14 -10.67 15.38 -8.68
CA ASP A 14 -11.77 14.67 -8.01
C ASP A 14 -11.20 13.92 -6.81
N ASP A 15 -11.09 14.63 -5.69
CA ASP A 15 -10.64 14.12 -4.39
C ASP A 15 -11.72 13.28 -3.68
N SER A 16 -12.85 13.01 -4.35
CA SER A 16 -13.99 12.24 -3.84
C SER A 16 -13.64 10.78 -3.46
N THR A 17 -12.40 10.34 -3.69
CA THR A 17 -11.86 9.03 -3.31
C THR A 17 -10.85 9.06 -2.14
N ASP A 18 -10.51 10.24 -1.60
CA ASP A 18 -9.55 10.41 -0.50
C ASP A 18 -10.12 9.99 0.86
N SER A 19 -11.45 9.95 1.00
CA SER A 19 -12.09 9.90 2.31
C SER A 19 -11.95 8.61 3.11
N GLU A 20 -11.31 7.52 2.63
CA GLU A 20 -11.18 6.32 3.49
C GLU A 20 -10.14 5.26 3.03
N ILE A 21 -8.98 5.64 2.50
CA ILE A 21 -7.89 4.63 2.33
C ILE A 21 -7.27 4.34 3.70
N ILE A 22 -7.89 3.43 4.45
CA ILE A 22 -7.38 2.92 5.72
C ILE A 22 -6.23 1.95 5.43
N TYR A 23 -5.01 2.48 5.47
CA TYR A 23 -3.81 1.66 5.50
C TYR A 23 -3.64 1.01 6.87
N SER A 24 -3.05 -0.19 6.91
CA SER A 24 -2.72 -0.87 8.15
C SER A 24 -1.88 0.02 9.07
N PRO A 25 -2.33 0.27 10.32
CA PRO A 25 -1.59 1.06 11.30
C PRO A 25 -0.30 0.35 11.72
N VAL A 26 -0.13 -0.93 11.41
CA VAL A 26 1.08 -1.70 11.73
C VAL A 26 2.07 -1.65 10.57
N CYS A 27 1.63 -1.92 9.35
CA CYS A 27 2.53 -2.00 8.19
C CYS A 27 3.30 -0.70 7.97
N ILE A 28 2.67 0.47 8.15
CA ILE A 28 3.31 1.77 7.94
C ILE A 28 4.54 2.02 8.85
N HIS A 29 4.56 1.39 10.02
CA HIS A 29 5.63 1.48 11.01
C HIS A 29 6.64 0.32 10.92
N CYS A 30 6.43 -0.63 10.02
CA CYS A 30 7.31 -1.79 9.84
C CYS A 30 8.55 -1.42 9.01
N LYS A 31 9.75 -1.81 9.46
CA LYS A 31 11.01 -1.57 8.75
C LYS A 31 11.09 -2.25 7.39
N HIS A 32 10.33 -3.34 7.20
CA HIS A 32 10.33 -4.14 5.99
C HIS A 32 9.46 -3.57 4.87
N LEU A 33 8.64 -2.54 5.15
CA LEU A 33 7.73 -1.96 4.16
C LEU A 33 8.50 -1.21 3.05
N ARG A 34 8.27 -1.61 1.80
CA ARG A 34 8.76 -0.96 0.59
C ARG A 34 7.57 -0.33 -0.16
N LYS A 35 7.44 0.99 -0.05
CA LYS A 35 6.34 1.72 -0.69
C LYS A 35 6.63 2.00 -2.16
N SER A 36 5.57 2.09 -2.97
CA SER A 36 5.61 2.63 -4.33
C SER A 36 6.67 2.00 -5.25
N GLN A 37 6.90 0.69 -5.13
CA GLN A 37 7.84 -0.02 -6.01
C GLN A 37 7.27 -0.07 -7.43
N LEU A 38 8.11 0.25 -8.42
CA LEU A 38 7.74 0.17 -9.83
C LEU A 38 7.73 -1.29 -10.26
N ASN A 39 6.58 -1.78 -10.70
CA ASN A 39 6.49 -3.12 -11.25
C ASN A 39 6.79 -3.13 -12.77
N PRO A 40 6.97 -4.31 -13.39
CA PRO A 40 7.32 -4.42 -14.81
C PRO A 40 6.29 -3.84 -15.79
N ASN A 41 5.04 -3.65 -15.36
CA ASN A 41 3.98 -3.09 -16.19
C ASN A 41 3.88 -1.56 -16.07
N GLY A 42 4.78 -0.92 -15.31
CA GLY A 42 4.84 0.52 -15.15
C GLY A 42 3.90 1.08 -14.08
N THR A 43 3.26 0.25 -13.27
CA THR A 43 2.43 0.69 -12.14
C THR A 43 3.17 0.55 -10.81
N HIS A 44 2.76 1.34 -9.82
CA HIS A 44 3.33 1.28 -8.48
C HIS A 44 2.55 0.29 -7.60
N HIS A 45 3.26 -0.53 -6.84
CA HIS A 45 2.66 -1.36 -5.78
C HIS A 45 3.44 -1.26 -4.46
N ASN A 46 2.84 -1.70 -3.36
CA ASN A 46 3.50 -1.79 -2.08
C ASN A 46 3.90 -3.24 -1.82
N THR A 47 5.16 -3.46 -1.43
CA THR A 47 5.72 -4.77 -1.10
C THR A 47 6.39 -4.71 0.26
N CYS A 48 6.78 -5.86 0.80
CA CYS A 48 7.69 -5.91 1.93
C CYS A 48 8.59 -7.13 1.83
N ASP A 49 9.62 -7.21 2.67
CA ASP A 49 10.56 -8.33 2.63
C ASP A 49 9.86 -9.69 2.90
N ALA A 50 8.73 -9.70 3.63
CA ALA A 50 7.90 -10.89 3.82
C ALA A 50 7.07 -11.26 2.57
N PHE A 51 6.64 -10.27 1.79
CA PHE A 51 5.81 -10.42 0.60
C PHE A 51 6.40 -9.61 -0.57
N PRO A 52 7.45 -10.12 -1.24
CA PRO A 52 8.16 -9.38 -2.28
C PRO A 52 7.31 -9.17 -3.54
N GLU A 53 6.30 -10.02 -3.78
CA GLU A 53 5.40 -9.93 -4.94
C GLU A 53 4.19 -9.02 -4.71
N GLY A 54 3.92 -8.64 -3.45
CA GLY A 54 2.79 -7.79 -3.09
C GLY A 54 2.22 -8.13 -1.71
N ILE A 55 1.89 -7.12 -0.92
CA ILE A 55 1.29 -7.32 0.41
C ILE A 55 -0.17 -7.78 0.25
N PRO A 56 -0.61 -8.88 0.90
CA PRO A 56 -2.00 -9.30 0.92
C PRO A 56 -2.96 -8.20 1.38
N ASP A 57 -4.15 -8.12 0.80
CA ASP A 57 -5.10 -7.03 1.06
C ASP A 57 -5.52 -6.97 2.55
N GLU A 58 -5.71 -8.12 3.21
CA GLU A 58 -6.02 -8.19 4.66
C GLU A 58 -4.90 -7.61 5.54
N ILE A 59 -3.64 -7.77 5.14
CA ILE A 59 -2.49 -7.22 5.86
C ILE A 59 -2.37 -5.73 5.52
N TRP A 60 -2.58 -5.36 4.25
CA TRP A 60 -2.46 -3.99 3.77
C TRP A 60 -3.54 -3.07 4.35
N ARG A 61 -4.78 -3.56 4.51
CA ARG A 61 -5.90 -2.86 5.15
C ARG A 61 -5.85 -2.90 6.68
N GLY A 62 -5.10 -3.83 7.25
CA GLY A 62 -4.96 -3.97 8.71
C GLY A 62 -6.03 -4.85 9.35
N ASP A 63 -6.79 -5.62 8.58
CA ASP A 63 -7.59 -6.74 9.10
C ASP A 63 -6.70 -7.77 9.82
N ASN A 64 -5.43 -7.85 9.40
CA ASN A 64 -4.39 -8.61 10.04
C ASN A 64 -3.16 -7.72 10.34
N ASP A 65 -2.84 -7.58 11.62
CA ASP A 65 -1.73 -6.75 12.11
C ASP A 65 -0.33 -7.30 11.74
N HIS A 66 -0.22 -8.50 11.15
CA HIS A 66 1.05 -9.14 10.75
C HIS A 66 2.15 -9.15 11.84
N ARG A 67 1.72 -9.26 13.10
CA ARG A 67 2.60 -9.49 14.27
C ARG A 67 2.78 -10.99 14.58
N ALA A 68 1.83 -11.80 14.15
CA ALA A 68 1.91 -13.26 14.19
C ALA A 68 2.36 -13.80 12.82
N SER A 69 2.74 -15.08 12.78
CA SER A 69 3.03 -15.74 11.50
C SER A 69 1.82 -15.75 10.58
N TYR A 70 2.08 -15.55 9.31
CA TYR A 70 1.08 -15.55 8.25
C TYR A 70 1.52 -16.47 7.09
N PRO A 71 0.60 -17.17 6.40
CA PRO A 71 0.96 -18.01 5.25
C PRO A 71 1.77 -17.24 4.20
N GLY A 72 2.98 -17.72 3.90
CA GLY A 72 3.84 -17.11 2.89
C GLY A 72 4.65 -15.89 3.37
N ASP A 73 4.67 -15.57 4.67
CA ASP A 73 5.46 -14.46 5.24
C ASP A 73 6.98 -14.70 5.28
N HIS A 74 7.43 -15.87 4.83
CA HIS A 74 8.83 -16.31 4.89
C HIS A 74 9.45 -16.24 6.31
N GLY A 75 8.61 -16.31 7.35
CA GLY A 75 9.02 -16.18 8.75
C GLY A 75 9.37 -14.75 9.19
N ILE A 76 9.12 -13.75 8.34
CA ILE A 76 9.39 -12.33 8.62
C ILE A 76 8.13 -11.70 9.20
N ARG A 77 8.26 -11.11 10.39
CA ARG A 77 7.14 -10.48 11.12
C ARG A 77 7.39 -8.98 11.29
N PHE A 78 6.42 -8.28 11.87
CA PHE A 78 6.57 -6.88 12.22
C PHE A 78 7.85 -6.61 13.03
N GLU A 79 8.65 -5.66 12.53
CA GLU A 79 9.71 -5.01 13.29
C GLU A 79 9.61 -3.50 13.08
N LYS A 80 9.63 -2.73 14.17
CA LYS A 80 9.43 -1.28 14.12
C LYS A 80 10.63 -0.59 13.46
N LYS A 81 10.40 0.46 12.69
CA LYS A 81 11.45 1.40 12.26
C LYS A 81 12.10 2.07 13.48
N GLU A 82 13.42 2.22 13.45
CA GLU A 82 14.19 3.02 14.42
C GLU A 82 13.96 4.52 14.24
#